data_AF-A0A818EGZ5-F1
#
_entry.id   AF-A0A818EGZ5-F1
#
_cell.length_a   1.000
_cell.length_b   1.000
_cell.length_c   1.000
_cell.angle_alpha   90.00
_cell.angle_beta   90.00
_cell.angle_gamma   90.00
#
_symmetry.space_group_name_H-M   'P 1'
#
loop_
_entity.id
_entity.type
_entity.pdbx_description
1 polymer ?
#
loop_
_entity_poly.entity_id
_entity_poly.type
_entity_poly.pdbx_seq_one_letter_code
_entity_poly.pdbx_strand_id
1 'polypeptide(L)'
;MTQKSPSKHYLLLPIENHRNICQTTKNSSINFTHIQNHVEINTEQIQFNRDIGTNTPNYAEQIARAIDNGNAVEEVTQMLIEDINIKTDKQHDVRLVCTAGTVVLIHYDIVHKGTANRTKDSYRFMFKFQFNRLEEPTKPTWNHDPTNAVYDAADAGLLQPILKHVWNWMMGGTMMIQQSSTEQDIINWKIQVHNQDSETRLNAAYNLALSNEYHVLIEQLSNNKEIYRLEAAYALTACRYNKNVINELQTVLKKEEKNEDQAYCIAFIFSEMGPIALETLPLLVHVLEITDSWLVKKYCCQALGTIQSNNQNDVDIVVRCLTHILLDRDQQLDTVNRSHARITAALSLAKIGAKATEAIPVLKDALYFDQNRYVNGNALLALERIGTSEALKIVLDYLKTSRWCAKTNASSLF
;
A
#
# COMPACT_ATOMS: atom_id res chain seq x y z
N MET A 1 -0.75 26.09 37.22
CA MET A 1 0.54 26.12 36.51
C MET A 1 0.92 24.71 36.13
N THR A 2 0.86 24.42 34.82
CA THR A 2 1.55 23.35 34.07
C THR A 2 1.60 21.93 34.66
N GLN A 3 0.53 21.15 34.42
CA GLN A 3 0.68 19.69 34.27
C GLN A 3 1.29 19.41 32.90
N LYS A 4 2.57 19.04 32.86
CA LYS A 4 3.19 18.44 31.67
C LYS A 4 2.54 17.07 31.44
N SER A 5 1.79 16.93 30.36
CA SER A 5 1.35 15.63 29.84
C SER A 5 2.53 14.97 29.13
N PRO A 6 2.91 13.71 29.45
CA PRO A 6 3.92 12.98 28.68
C PRO A 6 3.27 12.49 27.38
N SER A 7 3.45 13.25 26.31
CA SER A 7 2.93 12.91 24.99
C SER A 7 3.83 11.85 24.33
N LYS A 8 3.38 10.59 24.40
CA LYS A 8 4.04 9.42 23.81
C LYS A 8 3.62 9.28 22.34
N HIS A 9 4.59 9.31 21.43
CA HIS A 9 4.38 9.17 19.98
C HIS A 9 5.24 8.02 19.47
N TYR A 10 4.70 7.19 18.58
CA TYR A 10 5.36 6.00 18.03
C TYR A 10 5.35 6.10 16.50
N LEU A 11 6.43 5.68 15.84
CA LEU A 11 6.58 5.64 14.39
C LEU A 11 6.84 4.19 13.96
N LEU A 12 5.88 3.55 13.28
CA LEU A 12 6.13 2.36 12.48
C LEU A 12 6.29 2.82 11.03
N LEU A 13 7.42 2.48 10.40
CA LEU A 13 7.81 2.99 9.08
C LEU A 13 6.72 2.73 8.02
N PRO A 14 6.50 3.69 7.10
CA PRO A 14 5.53 3.55 6.02
C PRO A 14 6.17 2.75 4.88
N ILE A 15 6.10 1.42 4.95
CA ILE A 15 6.35 0.57 3.79
C ILE A 15 5.01 0.48 3.03
N GLU A 16 4.72 1.49 2.19
CA GLU A 16 3.52 1.48 1.36
C GLU A 16 3.55 0.28 0.41
N ASN A 17 2.43 -0.43 0.30
CA ASN A 17 2.15 -1.46 -0.71
C ASN A 17 2.91 -2.81 -0.65
N HIS A 18 3.81 -3.01 0.33
CA HIS A 18 4.43 -4.33 0.54
C HIS A 18 3.62 -5.19 1.54
N ARG A 19 2.56 -5.83 1.05
CA ARG A 19 1.63 -6.66 1.86
C ARG A 19 2.34 -7.71 2.72
N ASN A 20 3.44 -8.30 2.23
CA ASN A 20 4.13 -9.41 2.90
C ASN A 20 5.16 -8.97 3.95
N ILE A 21 5.77 -7.79 3.79
CA ILE A 21 6.72 -7.23 4.78
C ILE A 21 5.99 -6.85 6.08
N CYS A 22 4.74 -6.41 5.95
CA CYS A 22 3.85 -6.11 7.07
C CYS A 22 3.45 -7.34 7.89
N GLN A 23 3.47 -8.55 7.31
CA GLN A 23 3.06 -9.78 8.00
C GLN A 23 4.22 -10.48 8.73
N THR A 24 5.47 -10.31 8.27
CA THR A 24 6.67 -10.93 8.88
C THR A 24 7.19 -10.13 10.08
N THR A 25 6.94 -8.82 10.13
CA THR A 25 7.37 -7.91 11.20
C THR A 25 6.50 -7.96 12.47
N LYS A 26 5.74 -9.04 12.69
CA LYS A 26 4.74 -9.21 13.78
C LYS A 26 5.26 -8.97 15.22
N ASN A 27 6.57 -8.85 15.43
CA ASN A 27 7.21 -8.57 16.72
C ASN A 27 8.19 -7.37 16.73
N SER A 28 8.42 -6.67 15.61
CA SER A 28 9.41 -5.59 15.55
C SER A 28 8.73 -4.22 15.74
N SER A 29 8.71 -3.73 16.97
CA SER A 29 8.60 -2.30 17.20
C SER A 29 9.97 -1.69 16.90
N ILE A 30 10.09 -0.92 15.81
CA ILE A 30 11.34 -0.21 15.49
C ILE A 30 11.40 1.00 16.41
N ASN A 31 12.41 1.03 17.28
CA ASN A 31 12.57 2.05 18.31
C ASN A 31 13.38 3.23 17.75
N PHE A 32 12.73 4.36 17.49
CA PHE A 32 13.41 5.58 17.06
C PHE A 32 13.93 6.35 18.28
N THR A 33 15.03 5.90 18.89
CA THR A 33 15.57 6.51 20.12
C THR A 33 16.37 7.81 19.91
N HIS A 34 16.61 8.26 18.67
CA HIS A 34 17.50 9.41 18.43
C HIS A 34 16.94 10.52 17.52
N ILE A 35 15.65 10.85 17.62
CA ILE A 35 15.13 12.14 17.13
C ILE A 35 15.03 13.09 18.33
N GLN A 36 16.19 13.58 18.81
CA GLN A 36 16.21 14.62 19.82
C GLN A 36 15.82 15.96 19.19
N ASN A 37 14.56 16.35 19.38
CA ASN A 37 14.19 17.66 19.94
C ASN A 37 12.69 17.66 20.26
N HIS A 38 12.39 17.69 21.57
CA HIS A 38 11.07 17.86 22.23
C HIS A 38 10.01 16.74 22.25
N VAL A 39 10.28 15.52 21.81
CA VAL A 39 9.33 14.40 21.99
C VAL A 39 10.04 13.19 22.62
N GLU A 40 9.83 12.95 23.91
CA GLU A 40 10.23 11.70 24.57
C GLU A 40 9.35 10.55 24.09
N ILE A 41 9.92 9.64 23.29
CA ILE A 41 9.28 8.41 22.84
C ILE A 41 9.58 7.33 23.88
N ASN A 42 8.62 7.04 24.78
CA ASN A 42 8.72 5.96 25.75
C ASN A 42 7.91 4.75 25.24
N THR A 43 8.59 3.63 24.99
CA THR A 43 8.07 2.45 24.30
C THR A 43 7.34 1.42 25.17
N GLU A 44 7.24 1.63 26.48
CA GLU A 44 6.83 0.58 27.43
C GLU A 44 5.31 0.33 27.52
N GLN A 45 4.46 1.07 26.78
CA GLN A 45 3.00 1.07 27.01
C GLN A 45 2.13 0.47 25.91
N ILE A 46 2.71 -0.07 24.83
CA ILE A 46 1.94 -0.78 23.80
C ILE A 46 2.25 -2.27 23.90
N GLN A 47 1.23 -3.06 24.22
CA GLN A 47 1.33 -4.51 24.25
C GLN A 47 0.44 -5.13 23.18
N PHE A 48 1.03 -6.03 22.40
CA PHE A 48 0.32 -6.94 21.51
C PHE A 48 0.05 -8.24 22.30
N ASN A 49 -1.12 -8.34 22.94
CA ASN A 49 -1.46 -9.54 23.70
C ASN A 49 -1.85 -10.69 22.76
N ARG A 50 -1.14 -11.83 22.88
CA ARG A 50 -1.55 -13.13 22.36
C ARG A 50 -1.99 -14.02 23.53
N ASP A 51 -3.18 -14.61 23.43
CA ASP A 51 -3.46 -15.88 24.10
C ASP A 51 -3.06 -16.99 23.12
N ILE A 52 -1.97 -17.71 23.39
CA ILE A 52 -1.40 -18.68 22.45
C ILE A 52 -1.90 -20.09 22.80
N GLY A 53 -2.68 -20.68 21.90
CA GLY A 53 -2.71 -22.12 21.68
C GLY A 53 -1.91 -22.40 20.39
N THR A 54 -0.77 -23.07 20.50
CA THR A 54 0.07 -23.45 19.36
C THR A 54 -0.57 -24.60 18.60
N ASN A 55 -1.08 -24.38 17.38
CA ASN A 55 -1.28 -25.41 16.35
C ASN A 55 -1.75 -24.74 15.04
N THR A 56 -0.84 -24.45 14.11
CA THR A 56 -1.19 -24.17 12.70
C THR A 56 -0.87 -25.40 11.87
N PRO A 57 -1.86 -26.10 11.30
CA PRO A 57 -1.63 -27.30 10.48
C PRO A 57 -1.00 -26.98 9.11
N ASN A 58 -0.17 -27.90 8.59
CA ASN A 58 0.40 -27.84 7.24
C ASN A 58 -0.64 -28.36 6.21
N TYR A 59 -1.49 -27.47 5.69
CA TYR A 59 -2.62 -27.80 4.81
C TYR A 59 -2.19 -28.46 3.48
N ALA A 60 -1.02 -28.13 2.94
CA ALA A 60 -0.54 -28.70 1.67
C ALA A 60 -0.25 -30.22 1.76
N GLU A 61 0.27 -30.65 2.91
CA GLU A 61 0.61 -32.06 3.15
C GLU A 61 -0.63 -32.91 3.44
N GLN A 62 -1.66 -32.29 4.02
CA GLN A 62 -2.94 -32.95 4.31
C GLN A 62 -3.80 -33.10 3.06
N ILE A 63 -3.80 -32.10 2.15
CA ILE A 63 -4.50 -32.19 0.86
C ILE A 63 -3.91 -33.31 -0.01
N ALA A 64 -2.57 -33.45 -0.03
CA ALA A 64 -1.91 -34.54 -0.74
C ALA A 64 -2.37 -35.92 -0.22
N ARG A 65 -2.45 -36.08 1.11
CA ARG A 65 -2.93 -37.32 1.76
C ARG A 65 -4.43 -37.58 1.55
N ALA A 66 -5.26 -36.54 1.53
CA ALA A 66 -6.70 -36.62 1.31
C ALA A 66 -7.04 -37.09 -0.12
N ILE A 67 -6.27 -36.62 -1.10
CA ILE A 67 -6.36 -37.03 -2.50
C ILE A 67 -5.93 -38.49 -2.66
N ASP A 68 -4.83 -38.89 -2.02
CA ASP A 68 -4.33 -40.27 -2.07
C ASP A 68 -5.29 -41.28 -1.40
N ASN A 69 -6.09 -40.85 -0.43
CA ASN A 69 -7.03 -41.69 0.32
C ASN A 69 -8.47 -41.70 -0.23
N GLY A 70 -8.75 -40.96 -1.32
CA GLY A 70 -10.07 -40.97 -1.98
C GLY A 70 -11.19 -40.17 -1.27
N ASN A 71 -10.87 -39.41 -0.21
CA ASN A 71 -11.84 -38.62 0.57
C ASN A 71 -11.83 -37.11 0.21
N ALA A 72 -11.22 -36.76 -0.93
CA ALA A 72 -10.83 -35.39 -1.27
C ALA A 72 -11.95 -34.34 -1.21
N VAL A 73 -13.20 -34.68 -1.51
CA VAL A 73 -14.29 -33.67 -1.58
C VAL A 73 -14.76 -33.24 -0.18
N GLU A 74 -14.88 -34.18 0.75
CA GLU A 74 -15.38 -33.90 2.12
C GLU A 74 -14.31 -33.22 2.97
N GLU A 75 -13.06 -33.68 2.91
CA GLU A 75 -11.94 -33.08 3.64
C GLU A 75 -11.56 -31.69 3.09
N VAL A 76 -11.54 -31.48 1.76
CA VAL A 76 -11.28 -30.15 1.18
C VAL A 76 -12.41 -29.16 1.48
N THR A 77 -13.66 -29.64 1.54
CA THR A 77 -14.81 -28.80 1.92
C THR A 77 -14.75 -28.43 3.41
N GLN A 78 -14.37 -29.37 4.29
CA GLN A 78 -14.16 -29.09 5.70
C GLN A 78 -12.98 -28.12 5.93
N MET A 79 -11.90 -28.26 5.15
CA MET A 79 -10.74 -27.35 5.20
C MET A 79 -11.06 -25.96 4.64
N LEU A 80 -11.88 -25.84 3.58
CA LEU A 80 -12.39 -24.55 3.11
C LEU A 80 -13.30 -23.88 4.14
N ILE A 81 -14.14 -24.66 4.83
CA ILE A 81 -14.94 -24.18 5.96
C ILE A 81 -14.02 -23.74 7.12
N GLU A 82 -12.94 -24.47 7.41
CA GLU A 82 -11.93 -24.08 8.39
C GLU A 82 -11.14 -22.83 7.98
N ASP A 83 -10.79 -22.64 6.71
CA ASP A 83 -10.04 -21.48 6.22
C ASP A 83 -10.92 -20.21 6.17
N ILE A 84 -12.21 -20.39 5.83
CA ILE A 84 -13.26 -19.38 6.03
C ILE A 84 -13.44 -19.10 7.53
N ASN A 85 -13.39 -20.13 8.38
CA ASN A 85 -13.43 -19.98 9.82
C ASN A 85 -12.18 -19.27 10.36
N ILE A 86 -10.96 -19.52 9.88
CA ILE A 86 -9.71 -18.83 10.26
C ILE A 86 -9.76 -17.35 9.86
N LYS A 87 -10.26 -17.04 8.66
CA LYS A 87 -10.52 -15.65 8.23
C LYS A 87 -11.59 -14.95 9.08
N THR A 88 -12.49 -15.72 9.69
CA THR A 88 -13.52 -15.22 10.62
C THR A 88 -13.17 -15.43 12.10
N ASP A 89 -12.03 -16.08 12.40
CA ASP A 89 -11.66 -16.49 13.74
C ASP A 89 -11.08 -15.30 14.49
N LYS A 90 -11.77 -14.92 15.56
CA LYS A 90 -11.36 -13.83 16.44
C LYS A 90 -10.21 -14.25 17.36
N GLN A 91 -9.81 -15.54 17.38
CA GLN A 91 -8.70 -16.03 18.20
C GLN A 91 -7.31 -15.61 17.71
N HIS A 92 -7.15 -15.19 16.46
CA HIS A 92 -5.85 -14.74 15.91
C HIS A 92 -5.72 -13.21 15.78
N ASP A 93 -6.78 -12.46 16.11
CA ASP A 93 -6.74 -11.00 16.11
C ASP A 93 -5.86 -10.49 17.25
N VAL A 94 -4.64 -10.06 16.91
CA VAL A 94 -3.79 -9.34 17.86
C VAL A 94 -4.36 -7.93 18.04
N ARG A 95 -4.77 -7.60 19.27
CA ARG A 95 -5.35 -6.29 19.57
C ARG A 95 -4.26 -5.33 20.00
N LEU A 96 -4.26 -4.16 19.38
CA LEU A 96 -3.53 -3.01 19.90
C LEU A 96 -4.20 -2.54 21.19
N VAL A 97 -3.45 -2.58 22.29
CA VAL A 97 -3.88 -2.06 23.60
C VAL A 97 -3.06 -0.80 23.92
N CYS A 98 -3.74 0.29 24.25
CA CYS A 98 -3.13 1.55 24.67
C CYS A 98 -4.03 2.28 25.67
N THR A 99 -3.46 3.23 26.40
CA THR A 99 -4.18 4.10 27.35
C THR A 99 -4.96 5.19 26.62
N ALA A 100 -6.02 5.72 27.25
CA ALA A 100 -6.71 6.89 26.71
C ALA A 100 -5.74 8.08 26.57
N GLY A 101 -5.86 8.83 25.46
CA GLY A 101 -4.95 9.93 25.12
C GLY A 101 -3.72 9.52 24.30
N THR A 102 -3.52 8.22 24.03
CA THR A 102 -2.44 7.75 23.14
C THR A 102 -2.75 8.07 21.67
N VAL A 103 -1.76 8.63 20.96
CA VAL A 103 -1.76 8.76 19.50
C VAL A 103 -1.00 7.58 18.91
N VAL A 104 -1.60 6.93 17.92
CA VAL A 104 -1.02 5.75 17.27
C VAL A 104 -0.86 6.03 15.79
N LEU A 105 0.38 5.92 15.29
CA LEU A 105 0.71 5.94 13.88
C LEU A 105 0.99 4.50 13.43
N ILE A 106 0.23 4.03 12.45
CA ILE A 106 0.25 2.64 11.98
C ILE A 106 0.19 2.62 10.46
N HIS A 107 0.87 1.65 9.86
CA HIS A 107 0.64 1.31 8.47
C HIS A 107 -0.75 0.68 8.32
N TYR A 108 -1.54 1.15 7.34
CA TYR A 108 -2.95 0.80 7.21
C TYR A 108 -3.17 -0.71 7.00
N ASP A 109 -2.23 -1.38 6.33
CA ASP A 109 -2.28 -2.83 6.06
C ASP A 109 -1.92 -3.69 7.28
N ILE A 110 -1.28 -3.13 8.31
CA ILE A 110 -0.91 -3.87 9.54
C ILE A 110 -2.08 -3.88 10.52
N VAL A 111 -2.76 -2.73 10.70
CA VAL A 111 -3.86 -2.59 11.67
C VAL A 111 -5.08 -1.98 10.98
N HIS A 112 -5.89 -2.86 10.38
CA HIS A 112 -7.07 -2.43 9.63
C HIS A 112 -8.40 -2.76 10.31
N LYS A 113 -8.46 -3.87 11.06
CA LYS A 113 -9.71 -4.44 11.56
C LYS A 113 -10.24 -3.68 12.77
N GLY A 114 -11.49 -3.21 12.66
CA GLY A 114 -12.21 -2.63 13.78
C GLY A 114 -12.57 -3.68 14.83
N THR A 115 -12.56 -3.30 16.11
CA THR A 115 -13.02 -4.16 17.21
C THR A 115 -14.29 -3.61 17.85
N ALA A 116 -15.22 -4.49 18.22
CA ALA A 116 -16.41 -4.08 18.97
C ALA A 116 -16.02 -3.44 20.31
N ASN A 117 -16.75 -2.40 20.72
CA ASN A 117 -16.58 -1.85 22.05
C ASN A 117 -17.18 -2.83 23.08
N ARG A 118 -16.37 -3.32 24.02
CA ARG A 118 -16.79 -4.31 25.04
C ARG A 118 -16.88 -3.73 26.46
N THR A 119 -16.64 -2.43 26.63
CA THR A 119 -16.76 -1.76 27.93
C THR A 119 -18.22 -1.66 28.34
N LYS A 120 -18.54 -2.03 29.59
CA LYS A 120 -19.91 -1.98 30.12
C LYS A 120 -20.35 -0.54 30.48
N ASP A 121 -19.45 0.24 31.07
CA ASP A 121 -19.78 1.55 31.66
C ASP A 121 -18.85 2.69 31.17
N SER A 122 -18.24 2.54 29.99
CA SER A 122 -17.37 3.56 29.42
C SER A 122 -17.55 3.66 27.92
N TYR A 123 -17.47 4.88 27.38
CA TYR A 123 -17.36 5.11 25.94
C TYR A 123 -15.88 5.02 25.51
N ARG A 124 -15.62 4.45 24.34
CA ARG A 124 -14.29 4.44 23.71
C ARG A 124 -14.30 5.41 22.53
N PHE A 125 -14.01 6.68 22.78
CA PHE A 125 -13.84 7.66 21.72
C PHE A 125 -12.46 7.48 21.06
N MET A 126 -12.46 7.33 19.74
CA MET A 126 -11.24 7.20 18.94
C MET A 126 -11.46 7.94 17.62
N PHE A 127 -10.51 8.77 17.24
CA PHE A 127 -10.46 9.37 15.91
C PHE A 127 -9.44 8.59 15.08
N LYS A 128 -9.85 8.16 13.88
CA LYS A 128 -8.96 7.52 12.91
C LYS A 128 -8.81 8.47 11.73
N PHE A 129 -7.59 8.96 11.53
CA PHE A 129 -7.21 9.72 10.35
C PHE A 129 -6.46 8.78 9.40
N GLN A 130 -6.87 8.78 8.14
CA GLN A 130 -6.13 8.12 7.07
C GLN A 130 -5.46 9.22 6.27
N PHE A 131 -4.15 9.10 6.08
CA PHE A 131 -3.38 10.01 5.23
C PHE A 131 -2.76 9.18 4.12
N ASN A 132 -2.75 9.75 2.92
CA ASN A 132 -2.09 9.17 1.76
C ASN A 132 -0.95 10.10 1.37
N ARG A 133 0.18 9.55 0.94
CA ARG A 133 1.20 10.35 0.28
C ARG A 133 0.66 10.83 -1.07
N LEU A 134 0.63 12.15 -1.26
CA LEU A 134 0.14 12.77 -2.50
C LEU A 134 1.25 13.22 -3.44
N GLU A 135 2.49 13.31 -2.94
CA GLU A 135 3.66 13.82 -3.65
C GLU A 135 4.87 12.95 -3.30
N GLU A 136 5.77 12.73 -4.27
CA GLU A 136 7.01 12.01 -4.03
C GLU A 136 7.96 12.82 -3.12
N PRO A 137 8.68 12.15 -2.19
CA PRO A 137 9.70 12.80 -1.39
C PRO A 137 10.86 13.28 -2.28
N THR A 138 11.16 14.58 -2.21
CA THR A 138 12.35 15.18 -2.85
C THR A 138 13.42 15.58 -1.84
N LYS A 139 13.03 15.67 -0.57
CA LYS A 139 13.87 15.91 0.61
C LYS A 139 13.05 15.58 1.87
N PRO A 140 13.69 15.44 3.04
CA PRO A 140 12.97 15.35 4.30
C PRO A 140 12.08 16.56 4.53
N THR A 141 10.81 16.32 4.86
CA THR A 141 9.84 17.36 5.24
C THR A 141 9.76 17.55 6.76
N TRP A 142 10.44 16.70 7.52
CA TRP A 142 10.55 16.76 8.98
C TRP A 142 11.88 17.37 9.41
N ASN A 143 12.05 17.61 10.72
CA ASN A 143 13.31 18.09 11.30
C ASN A 143 14.38 16.98 11.24
N HIS A 144 15.00 16.82 10.08
CA HIS A 144 16.06 15.86 9.82
C HIS A 144 17.43 16.53 10.01
N ASP A 145 18.24 15.99 10.91
CA ASP A 145 19.63 16.41 11.13
C ASP A 145 20.59 15.36 10.56
N PRO A 146 21.21 15.61 9.38
CA PRO A 146 22.13 14.66 8.75
C PRO A 146 23.35 14.30 9.61
N THR A 147 23.73 15.16 10.55
CA THR A 147 24.91 14.95 11.41
C THR A 147 24.65 13.96 12.54
N ASN A 148 23.38 13.79 12.93
CA ASN A 148 22.93 12.90 14.00
C ASN A 148 21.98 11.79 13.52
N ALA A 149 21.53 11.84 12.27
CA ALA A 149 20.68 10.82 11.65
C ALA A 149 21.49 9.72 10.96
N VAL A 150 22.34 9.03 11.73
CA VAL A 150 22.89 7.75 11.28
C VAL A 150 21.75 6.74 11.32
N TYR A 151 21.22 6.39 10.15
CA TYR A 151 20.21 5.34 10.07
C TYR A 151 20.87 3.98 10.29
N ASP A 152 20.79 3.48 11.52
CA ASP A 152 21.17 2.11 11.83
C ASP A 152 19.96 1.19 11.61
N ALA A 153 20.09 0.32 10.60
CA ALA A 153 19.08 -0.68 10.29
C ALA A 153 19.34 -2.01 11.04
N ALA A 154 20.32 -2.07 11.97
CA ALA A 154 20.72 -3.26 12.71
C ALA A 154 19.53 -4.13 13.16
N ASP A 155 18.55 -3.51 13.83
CA ASP A 155 17.37 -4.17 14.40
C ASP A 155 16.46 -4.83 13.36
N ALA A 156 16.62 -4.48 12.08
CA ALA A 156 15.84 -5.06 10.98
C ALA A 156 16.36 -6.42 10.52
N GLY A 157 17.51 -6.88 11.04
CA GLY A 157 18.06 -8.19 10.69
C GLY A 157 18.22 -8.38 9.18
N LEU A 158 17.57 -9.40 8.62
CA LEU A 158 17.64 -9.69 7.18
C LEU A 158 16.90 -8.63 6.34
N LEU A 159 15.99 -7.84 6.91
CA LEU A 159 15.24 -6.83 6.16
C LEU A 159 15.97 -5.47 6.03
N GLN A 160 17.22 -5.38 6.50
CA GLN A 160 18.06 -4.19 6.36
C GLN A 160 18.10 -3.57 4.96
N PRO A 161 18.26 -4.34 3.85
CA PRO A 161 18.34 -3.77 2.51
C PRO A 161 17.07 -3.00 2.11
N ILE A 162 15.90 -3.48 2.54
CA ILE A 162 14.60 -2.85 2.30
C ILE A 162 14.54 -1.51 3.02
N LEU A 163 14.91 -1.50 4.30
CA LEU A 163 14.87 -0.28 5.10
C LEU A 163 15.84 0.78 4.58
N LYS A 164 17.05 0.37 4.17
CA LYS A 164 18.00 1.28 3.51
C LYS A 164 17.40 1.88 2.24
N HIS A 165 16.77 1.05 1.40
CA HIS A 165 16.09 1.51 0.19
C HIS A 165 14.98 2.53 0.48
N VAL A 166 14.05 2.20 1.39
CA VAL A 166 12.93 3.06 1.78
C VAL A 166 13.44 4.35 2.41
N TRP A 167 14.44 4.28 3.28
CA TRP A 167 15.05 5.45 3.92
C TRP A 167 15.66 6.39 2.87
N ASN A 168 16.46 5.87 1.94
CA ASN A 168 17.03 6.66 0.85
C ASN A 168 15.95 7.35 0.01
N TRP A 169 14.85 6.65 -0.30
CA TRP A 169 13.72 7.27 -0.98
C TRP A 169 13.06 8.38 -0.15
N MET A 170 12.77 8.14 1.14
CA MET A 170 12.19 9.15 2.03
C MET A 170 13.08 10.40 2.18
N MET A 171 14.39 10.22 2.07
CA MET A 171 15.39 11.29 2.04
C MET A 171 15.42 12.08 0.72
N GLY A 172 14.69 11.64 -0.32
CA GLY A 172 14.74 12.21 -1.66
C GLY A 172 16.00 11.82 -2.44
N GLY A 173 16.68 10.74 -2.03
CA GLY A 173 17.91 10.28 -2.68
C GLY A 173 17.67 9.89 -4.13
N THR A 174 18.48 10.42 -5.04
CA THR A 174 18.32 10.27 -6.50
C THR A 174 19.23 9.22 -7.12
N MET A 175 19.94 8.46 -6.28
CA MET A 175 20.87 7.42 -6.71
C MET A 175 20.49 6.08 -6.09
N MET A 176 20.78 5.01 -6.83
CA MET A 176 20.67 3.65 -6.32
C MET A 176 21.69 3.44 -5.20
N ILE A 177 21.23 2.88 -4.08
CA ILE A 177 22.12 2.37 -3.05
C ILE A 177 22.78 1.12 -3.63
N GLN A 178 24.11 1.13 -3.74
CA GLN A 178 24.81 -0.08 -4.15
C GLN A 178 25.11 -0.94 -2.92
N GLN A 179 24.72 -2.20 -3.00
CA GLN A 179 25.12 -3.22 -2.03
C GLN A 179 26.41 -3.87 -2.53
N SER A 180 27.49 -3.75 -1.76
CA SER A 180 28.71 -4.53 -2.00
C SER A 180 28.41 -6.01 -1.82
N SER A 181 28.79 -6.82 -2.80
CA SER A 181 28.57 -8.26 -2.84
C SER A 181 29.74 -8.96 -3.52
N THR A 182 30.01 -10.18 -3.07
CA THR A 182 30.90 -11.11 -3.76
C THR A 182 30.12 -11.97 -4.74
N GLU A 183 30.82 -12.64 -5.65
CA GLU A 183 30.20 -13.62 -6.56
C GLU A 183 29.46 -14.73 -5.79
N GLN A 184 30.02 -15.18 -4.66
CA GLN A 184 29.38 -16.18 -3.80
C GLN A 184 28.09 -15.67 -3.15
N ASP A 185 28.04 -14.39 -2.75
CA ASP A 185 26.82 -13.78 -2.22
C ASP A 185 25.71 -13.77 -3.27
N ILE A 186 26.04 -13.39 -4.51
CA ILE A 186 25.10 -13.39 -5.64
C ILE A 186 24.57 -14.81 -5.91
N ILE A 187 25.45 -15.81 -5.94
CA ILE A 187 25.05 -17.22 -6.12
C ILE A 187 24.10 -17.65 -4.99
N ASN A 188 24.43 -17.32 -3.74
CA ASN A 188 23.62 -17.66 -2.58
C ASN A 188 22.24 -17.00 -2.65
N TRP A 189 22.16 -15.72 -3.00
CA TRP A 189 20.89 -15.01 -3.14
C TRP A 189 20.03 -15.55 -4.27
N LYS A 190 20.61 -15.93 -5.42
CA LYS A 190 19.89 -16.59 -6.53
C LYS A 190 19.24 -17.91 -6.10
N ILE A 191 19.81 -18.61 -5.12
CA ILE A 191 19.19 -19.81 -4.52
C ILE A 191 18.13 -19.40 -3.50
N GLN A 192 18.43 -18.42 -2.64
CA GLN A 192 17.57 -18.01 -1.53
C GLN A 192 16.28 -17.31 -1.96
N VAL A 193 16.19 -16.74 -3.16
CA VAL A 193 14.92 -16.22 -3.69
C VAL A 193 13.83 -17.29 -3.89
N HIS A 194 14.18 -18.57 -3.75
CA HIS A 194 13.23 -19.69 -3.75
C HIS A 194 13.06 -20.36 -2.38
N ASN A 195 13.59 -19.74 -1.29
CA ASN A 195 13.48 -20.27 0.06
C ASN A 195 12.00 -20.36 0.53
N GLN A 196 11.71 -21.23 1.49
CA GLN A 196 10.36 -21.31 2.08
C GLN A 196 10.06 -20.13 3.02
N ASP A 197 11.09 -19.58 3.67
CA ASP A 197 10.99 -18.42 4.55
C ASP A 197 10.91 -17.10 3.76
N SER A 198 9.93 -16.26 4.09
CA SER A 198 9.69 -14.99 3.38
C SER A 198 10.73 -13.93 3.67
N GLU A 199 11.25 -13.86 4.90
CA GLU A 199 12.27 -12.89 5.27
C GLU A 199 13.57 -13.15 4.48
N THR A 200 13.95 -14.41 4.37
CA THR A 200 15.09 -14.88 3.58
C THR A 200 14.92 -14.58 2.08
N ARG A 201 13.73 -14.86 1.50
CA ARG A 201 13.48 -14.55 0.09
C ARG A 201 13.53 -13.05 -0.20
N LEU A 202 12.89 -12.24 0.64
CA LEU A 202 12.88 -10.79 0.51
C LEU A 202 14.29 -10.20 0.65
N ASN A 203 15.06 -10.66 1.63
CA ASN A 203 16.46 -10.27 1.76
C ASN A 203 17.25 -10.57 0.48
N ALA A 204 17.16 -11.81 -0.02
CA ALA A 204 17.86 -12.21 -1.24
C ALA A 204 17.42 -11.38 -2.46
N ALA A 205 16.11 -11.17 -2.63
CA ALA A 205 15.57 -10.41 -3.75
C ALA A 205 16.06 -8.95 -3.75
N TYR A 206 16.01 -8.27 -2.60
CA TYR A 206 16.50 -6.89 -2.50
C TYR A 206 18.01 -6.78 -2.68
N ASN A 207 18.78 -7.74 -2.16
CA ASN A 207 20.22 -7.74 -2.36
C ASN A 207 20.58 -7.96 -3.85
N LEU A 208 19.87 -8.85 -4.56
CA LEU A 208 20.05 -8.99 -6.01
C LEU A 208 19.72 -7.69 -6.75
N ALA A 209 18.62 -7.01 -6.42
CA ALA A 209 18.26 -5.73 -7.01
C ALA A 209 19.35 -4.66 -6.79
N LEU A 210 19.82 -4.51 -5.54
CA LEU A 210 20.83 -3.52 -5.13
C LEU A 210 22.25 -3.87 -5.61
N SER A 211 22.48 -5.11 -6.03
CA SER A 211 23.71 -5.56 -6.70
C SER A 211 23.59 -5.63 -8.22
N ASN A 212 22.54 -5.03 -8.81
CA ASN A 212 22.32 -4.97 -10.25
C ASN A 212 22.10 -6.35 -10.94
N GLU A 213 21.67 -7.36 -10.19
CA GLU A 213 21.32 -8.71 -10.66
C GLU A 213 19.80 -8.84 -10.90
N TYR A 214 19.20 -7.80 -11.50
CA TYR A 214 17.74 -7.64 -11.60
C TYR A 214 17.07 -8.57 -12.63
N HIS A 215 17.83 -9.14 -13.59
CA HIS A 215 17.28 -10.04 -14.61
C HIS A 215 16.58 -11.27 -14.01
N VAL A 216 17.14 -11.83 -12.91
CA VAL A 216 16.54 -12.95 -12.19
C VAL A 216 15.19 -12.57 -11.61
N LEU A 217 15.03 -11.33 -11.15
CA LEU A 217 13.78 -10.83 -10.59
C LEU A 217 12.74 -10.57 -11.69
N ILE A 218 13.17 -10.06 -12.85
CA ILE A 218 12.29 -9.90 -14.02
C ILE A 218 11.77 -11.27 -14.50
N GLU A 219 12.63 -12.29 -14.55
CA GLU A 219 12.22 -13.66 -14.84
C GLU A 219 11.19 -14.18 -13.81
N GLN A 220 11.41 -13.90 -12.52
CA GLN A 220 10.48 -14.29 -11.46
C GLN A 220 9.08 -13.66 -11.58
N LEU A 221 8.90 -12.56 -12.31
CA LEU A 221 7.57 -12.01 -12.59
C LEU A 221 6.69 -12.99 -13.39
N SER A 222 7.30 -13.93 -14.13
CA SER A 222 6.59 -14.98 -14.87
C SER A 222 6.28 -16.23 -14.02
N ASN A 223 6.65 -16.24 -12.73
CA ASN A 223 6.46 -17.41 -11.88
C ASN A 223 4.97 -17.71 -11.67
N ASN A 224 4.59 -18.99 -11.56
CA ASN A 224 3.20 -19.38 -11.32
C ASN A 224 2.71 -19.07 -9.89
N LYS A 225 3.59 -18.99 -8.91
CA LYS A 225 3.26 -18.62 -7.53
C LYS A 225 3.27 -17.10 -7.36
N GLU A 226 2.12 -16.56 -6.96
CA GLU A 226 1.92 -15.12 -6.74
C GLU A 226 2.96 -14.53 -5.79
N ILE A 227 3.29 -15.23 -4.71
CA ILE A 227 4.24 -14.75 -3.70
C ILE A 227 5.61 -14.40 -4.29
N TYR A 228 6.12 -15.20 -5.24
CA TYR A 228 7.41 -14.94 -5.87
C TYR A 228 7.33 -13.76 -6.83
N ARG A 229 6.23 -13.62 -7.57
CA ARG A 229 6.00 -12.44 -8.44
C ARG A 229 5.98 -11.15 -7.61
N LEU A 230 5.24 -11.15 -6.50
CA LEU A 230 5.10 -9.99 -5.63
C LEU A 230 6.43 -9.60 -4.98
N GLU A 231 7.16 -10.56 -4.40
CA GLU A 231 8.45 -10.29 -3.75
C GLU A 231 9.51 -9.83 -4.77
N ALA A 232 9.51 -10.37 -5.99
CA ALA A 232 10.35 -9.87 -7.08
C ALA A 232 9.96 -8.44 -7.49
N ALA A 233 8.67 -8.15 -7.65
CA ALA A 233 8.18 -6.81 -7.96
C ALA A 233 8.55 -5.79 -6.87
N TYR A 234 8.46 -6.19 -5.61
CA TYR A 234 8.90 -5.41 -4.46
C TYR A 234 10.39 -5.08 -4.52
N ALA A 235 11.23 -6.07 -4.78
CA ALA A 235 12.67 -5.83 -4.88
C ALA A 235 13.04 -4.98 -6.11
N LEU A 236 12.35 -5.12 -7.24
CA LEU A 236 12.58 -4.33 -8.45
C LEU A 236 12.32 -2.83 -8.26
N THR A 237 11.57 -2.39 -7.24
CA THR A 237 11.44 -0.97 -6.91
C THR A 237 12.78 -0.37 -6.42
N ALA A 238 13.66 -1.19 -5.86
CA ALA A 238 15.02 -0.79 -5.50
C ALA A 238 15.87 -0.44 -6.72
N CYS A 239 15.47 -0.90 -7.91
CA CYS A 239 16.12 -0.59 -9.18
C CYS A 239 15.66 0.73 -9.81
N ARG A 240 14.86 1.57 -9.13
CA ARG A 240 14.17 2.74 -9.74
C ARG A 240 15.03 3.76 -10.49
N TYR A 241 16.34 3.80 -10.28
CA TYR A 241 17.27 4.69 -10.99
C TYR A 241 18.04 4.02 -12.14
N ASN A 242 17.78 2.73 -12.40
CA ASN A 242 18.39 1.99 -13.49
C ASN A 242 17.45 1.96 -14.70
N LYS A 243 17.79 2.75 -15.73
CA LYS A 243 17.03 2.84 -16.99
C LYS A 243 16.93 1.52 -17.74
N ASN A 244 17.92 0.63 -17.63
CA ASN A 244 17.87 -0.66 -18.31
C ASN A 244 16.72 -1.52 -17.75
N VAL A 245 16.48 -1.46 -16.44
CA VAL A 245 15.36 -2.16 -15.80
C VAL A 245 14.03 -1.61 -16.32
N ILE A 246 13.88 -0.28 -16.44
CA ILE A 246 12.66 0.34 -16.97
C ILE A 246 12.40 -0.12 -18.42
N ASN A 247 13.43 -0.08 -19.27
CA ASN A 247 13.33 -0.51 -20.67
C ASN A 247 12.95 -2.00 -20.81
N GLU A 248 13.55 -2.85 -19.98
CA GLU A 248 13.27 -4.29 -19.99
C GLU A 248 11.85 -4.58 -19.48
N LEU A 249 11.42 -3.94 -18.40
CA LEU A 249 10.05 -4.03 -17.90
C LEU A 249 9.02 -3.52 -18.93
N GLN A 250 9.32 -2.46 -19.67
CA GLN A 250 8.46 -2.01 -20.79
C GLN A 250 8.38 -3.06 -21.89
N THR A 251 9.48 -3.73 -22.19
CA THR A 251 9.53 -4.79 -23.20
C THR A 251 8.69 -5.99 -22.77
N VAL A 252 8.80 -6.40 -21.50
CA VAL A 252 7.99 -7.48 -20.93
C VAL A 252 6.52 -7.09 -20.92
N LEU A 253 6.17 -5.90 -20.45
CA LEU A 253 4.77 -5.44 -20.40
C LEU A 253 4.13 -5.35 -21.79
N LYS A 254 4.86 -4.89 -22.82
CA LYS A 254 4.35 -4.89 -24.21
C LYS A 254 4.06 -6.29 -24.73
N LYS A 255 4.90 -7.27 -24.38
CA LYS A 255 4.72 -8.66 -24.80
C LYS A 255 3.57 -9.34 -24.06
N GLU A 256 3.45 -9.04 -22.77
CA GLU A 256 2.59 -9.73 -21.81
C GLU A 256 1.43 -8.84 -21.34
N GLU A 257 0.98 -7.88 -22.18
CA GLU A 257 -0.05 -6.88 -21.82
C GLU A 257 -1.42 -7.49 -21.47
N LYS A 258 -1.68 -8.72 -21.92
CA LYS A 258 -2.89 -9.50 -21.60
C LYS A 258 -2.69 -10.47 -20.43
N ASN A 259 -1.46 -10.64 -19.95
CA ASN A 259 -1.15 -11.47 -18.80
C ASN A 259 -1.36 -10.64 -17.54
N GLU A 260 -2.53 -10.78 -16.92
CA GLU A 260 -2.90 -10.03 -15.71
C GLU A 260 -1.80 -10.10 -14.63
N ASP A 261 -1.27 -11.30 -14.37
CA ASP A 261 -0.29 -11.56 -13.31
C ASP A 261 1.00 -10.75 -13.46
N GLN A 262 1.48 -10.60 -14.70
CA GLN A 262 2.67 -9.81 -14.99
C GLN A 262 2.34 -8.33 -15.11
N ALA A 263 1.25 -8.00 -15.82
CA ALA A 263 0.88 -6.63 -16.10
C ALA A 263 0.64 -5.82 -14.83
N TYR A 264 -0.04 -6.39 -13.83
CA TYR A 264 -0.27 -5.68 -12.58
C TYR A 264 1.03 -5.51 -11.78
N CYS A 265 1.93 -6.50 -11.77
CA CYS A 265 3.22 -6.41 -11.09
C CYS A 265 4.07 -5.29 -11.70
N ILE A 266 4.11 -5.20 -13.03
CA ILE A 266 4.90 -4.18 -13.73
C ILE A 266 4.29 -2.79 -13.55
N ALA A 267 2.96 -2.65 -13.64
CA ALA A 267 2.29 -1.39 -13.35
C ALA A 267 2.53 -0.93 -11.90
N PHE A 268 2.52 -1.86 -10.95
CA PHE A 268 2.91 -1.60 -9.57
C PHE A 268 4.35 -1.07 -9.48
N ILE A 269 5.32 -1.75 -10.09
CA ILE A 269 6.74 -1.32 -10.10
C ILE A 269 6.86 0.11 -10.63
N PHE A 270 6.26 0.41 -11.80
CA PHE A 270 6.30 1.76 -12.36
C PHE A 270 5.64 2.80 -11.46
N SER A 271 4.59 2.43 -10.73
CA SER A 271 3.98 3.33 -9.74
C SER A 271 4.93 3.67 -8.58
N GLU A 272 5.68 2.70 -8.07
CA GLU A 272 6.65 2.89 -6.99
C GLU A 272 7.93 3.59 -7.46
N MET A 273 8.29 3.46 -8.74
CA MET A 273 9.38 4.23 -9.36
C MET A 273 9.01 5.72 -9.52
N GLY A 274 7.72 6.02 -9.63
CA GLY A 274 7.18 7.38 -9.70
C GLY A 274 7.69 8.16 -10.93
N PRO A 275 8.03 9.46 -10.81
CA PRO A 275 8.39 10.32 -11.93
C PRO A 275 9.55 9.83 -12.81
N ILE A 276 10.40 8.92 -12.33
CA ILE A 276 11.52 8.39 -13.12
C ILE A 276 11.00 7.46 -14.23
N ALA A 277 9.84 6.83 -14.04
CA ALA A 277 9.18 5.98 -15.03
C ALA A 277 8.34 6.79 -16.04
N LEU A 278 8.61 8.09 -16.24
CA LEU A 278 7.83 8.97 -17.13
C LEU A 278 7.64 8.41 -18.54
N GLU A 279 8.68 7.79 -19.11
CA GLU A 279 8.65 7.20 -20.46
C GLU A 279 7.69 6.01 -20.60
N THR A 280 7.16 5.50 -19.49
CA THR A 280 6.21 4.37 -19.47
C THR A 280 4.75 4.81 -19.62
N LEU A 281 4.45 6.12 -19.51
CA LEU A 281 3.07 6.64 -19.55
C LEU A 281 2.26 6.17 -20.77
N PRO A 282 2.77 6.23 -22.03
CA PRO A 282 1.98 5.79 -23.19
C PRO A 282 1.62 4.31 -23.12
N LEU A 283 2.52 3.47 -22.61
CA LEU A 283 2.28 2.03 -22.46
C LEU A 283 1.26 1.76 -21.34
N LEU A 284 1.36 2.46 -20.21
CA LEU A 284 0.39 2.32 -19.12
C LEU A 284 -1.03 2.74 -19.53
N VAL A 285 -1.15 3.81 -20.31
CA VAL A 285 -2.43 4.24 -20.90
C VAL A 285 -2.98 3.15 -21.83
N HIS A 286 -2.15 2.63 -22.74
CA HIS A 286 -2.57 1.56 -23.65
C HIS A 286 -3.06 0.32 -22.89
N VAL A 287 -2.28 -0.16 -21.90
CA VAL A 287 -2.64 -1.33 -21.07
C VAL A 287 -3.95 -1.08 -20.31
N LEU A 288 -4.15 0.13 -19.78
CA LEU A 288 -5.38 0.50 -19.08
C LEU A 288 -6.62 0.46 -19.99
N GLU A 289 -6.47 0.84 -21.27
CA GLU A 289 -7.55 0.86 -22.26
C GLU A 289 -7.98 -0.52 -22.73
N ILE A 290 -7.03 -1.46 -22.88
CA ILE A 290 -7.30 -2.79 -23.44
C ILE A 290 -7.66 -3.84 -22.38
N THR A 291 -7.38 -3.58 -21.11
CA THR A 291 -7.53 -4.57 -20.04
C THR A 291 -8.95 -4.60 -19.47
N ASP A 292 -9.46 -5.80 -19.22
CA ASP A 292 -10.68 -6.03 -18.44
C ASP A 292 -10.38 -6.30 -16.95
N SER A 293 -9.12 -6.51 -16.57
CA SER A 293 -8.73 -6.81 -15.19
C SER A 293 -8.85 -5.57 -14.30
N TRP A 294 -9.68 -5.67 -13.27
CA TRP A 294 -9.79 -4.63 -12.25
C TRP A 294 -8.47 -4.39 -11.50
N LEU A 295 -7.64 -5.42 -11.37
CA LEU A 295 -6.36 -5.36 -10.65
C LEU A 295 -5.32 -4.61 -11.47
N VAL A 296 -5.23 -4.91 -12.77
CA VAL A 296 -4.39 -4.15 -13.71
C VAL A 296 -4.88 -2.70 -13.79
N LYS A 297 -6.20 -2.46 -13.93
CA LYS A 297 -6.78 -1.10 -13.91
C LYS A 297 -6.38 -0.32 -12.66
N LYS A 298 -6.47 -0.94 -11.48
CA LYS A 298 -6.08 -0.33 -10.21
C LYS A 298 -4.61 0.13 -10.25
N TYR A 299 -3.67 -0.74 -10.58
CA TYR A 299 -2.25 -0.39 -10.54
C TYR A 299 -1.83 0.55 -11.69
N CYS A 300 -2.42 0.44 -12.88
CA CYS A 300 -2.26 1.43 -13.93
C CYS A 300 -2.75 2.81 -13.45
N CYS A 301 -3.95 2.91 -12.85
CA CYS A 301 -4.44 4.17 -12.29
C CYS A 301 -3.48 4.73 -11.23
N GLN A 302 -2.95 3.88 -10.35
CA GLN A 302 -1.97 4.29 -9.33
C GLN A 302 -0.69 4.83 -9.96
N ALA A 303 -0.17 4.16 -10.99
CA ALA A 303 1.01 4.58 -11.73
C ALA A 303 0.77 5.93 -12.42
N LEU A 304 -0.33 6.08 -13.15
CA LEU A 304 -0.67 7.33 -13.83
C LEU A 304 -0.82 8.53 -12.87
N GLY A 305 -1.29 8.31 -11.63
CA GLY A 305 -1.37 9.36 -10.61
C GLY A 305 -0.03 9.74 -9.98
N THR A 306 0.94 8.81 -9.99
CA THR A 306 2.24 8.98 -9.32
C THR A 306 3.33 9.42 -10.31
N ILE A 307 3.24 8.99 -11.57
CA ILE A 307 4.11 9.39 -12.68
C ILE A 307 3.60 10.72 -13.24
N GLN A 308 4.00 11.82 -12.61
CA GLN A 308 3.54 13.15 -12.99
C GLN A 308 4.35 13.74 -14.16
N SER A 309 3.68 14.11 -15.24
CA SER A 309 4.27 14.84 -16.37
C SER A 309 4.14 16.36 -16.21
N ASN A 310 5.09 17.09 -16.77
CA ASN A 310 5.01 18.54 -16.97
C ASN A 310 4.48 18.92 -18.36
N ASN A 311 4.34 17.95 -19.26
CA ASN A 311 3.72 18.16 -20.56
C ASN A 311 2.19 18.16 -20.41
N GLN A 312 1.54 19.24 -20.86
CA GLN A 312 0.08 19.39 -20.74
C GLN A 312 -0.70 18.28 -21.47
N ASN A 313 -0.24 17.86 -22.65
CA ASN A 313 -0.93 16.81 -23.41
C ASN A 313 -0.89 15.46 -22.68
N ASP A 314 0.23 15.12 -22.04
CA ASP A 314 0.32 13.90 -21.22
C ASP A 314 -0.65 13.97 -20.03
N VAL A 315 -0.71 15.13 -19.37
CA VAL A 315 -1.62 15.39 -18.25
C VAL A 315 -3.07 15.23 -18.71
N ASP A 316 -3.45 15.82 -19.85
CA ASP A 316 -4.82 15.74 -20.38
C ASP A 316 -5.21 14.31 -20.72
N ILE A 317 -4.30 13.54 -21.33
CA ILE A 317 -4.51 12.10 -21.59
C ILE A 317 -4.76 11.36 -20.28
N VAL A 318 -3.87 11.53 -19.30
CA VAL A 318 -3.98 10.85 -18.00
C VAL A 318 -5.27 11.21 -17.28
N VAL A 319 -5.61 12.50 -17.22
CA VAL A 319 -6.83 12.99 -16.55
C VAL A 319 -8.07 12.41 -17.22
N ARG A 320 -8.12 12.35 -18.56
CA ARG A 320 -9.23 11.72 -19.30
C ARG A 320 -9.35 10.23 -18.98
N CYS A 321 -8.23 9.48 -18.98
CA CYS A 321 -8.24 8.05 -18.65
C CYS A 321 -8.75 7.80 -17.23
N LEU A 322 -8.26 8.54 -16.23
CA LEU A 322 -8.69 8.41 -14.84
C LEU A 322 -10.17 8.80 -14.66
N THR A 323 -10.61 9.83 -15.37
CA THR A 323 -12.02 10.27 -15.38
C THR A 323 -12.93 9.20 -15.98
N HIS A 324 -12.50 8.54 -17.06
CA HIS A 324 -13.24 7.43 -17.66
C HIS A 324 -13.40 6.26 -16.69
N ILE A 325 -12.33 5.87 -15.98
CA ILE A 325 -12.40 4.83 -14.93
C ILE A 325 -13.36 5.24 -13.81
N LEU A 326 -13.36 6.51 -13.40
CA LEU A 326 -14.25 7.01 -12.36
C LEU A 326 -15.74 7.02 -12.79
N LEU A 327 -16.02 7.16 -14.09
CA LEU A 327 -17.37 7.09 -14.67
C LEU A 327 -17.87 5.64 -14.86
N ASP A 328 -16.99 4.65 -14.87
CA ASP A 328 -17.33 3.23 -15.01
C ASP A 328 -18.00 2.69 -13.73
N ARG A 329 -19.24 3.13 -13.53
CA ARG A 329 -20.11 2.80 -12.40
C ARG A 329 -20.89 1.51 -12.62
N ASP A 330 -20.84 0.94 -13.83
CA ASP A 330 -21.84 0.01 -14.30
C ASP A 330 -21.56 -1.45 -13.91
N GLN A 331 -22.65 -2.09 -13.47
CA GLN A 331 -22.94 -3.52 -13.43
C GLN A 331 -22.12 -4.42 -12.48
N GLN A 332 -22.46 -4.36 -11.19
CA GLN A 332 -22.94 -5.49 -10.37
C GLN A 332 -22.79 -5.17 -8.87
N LEU A 333 -23.85 -5.43 -8.11
CA LEU A 333 -23.94 -5.20 -6.66
C LEU A 333 -22.95 -6.04 -5.82
N ASP A 334 -22.08 -6.86 -6.42
CA ASP A 334 -21.35 -7.90 -5.68
C ASP A 334 -19.84 -7.99 -5.90
N THR A 335 -19.14 -6.93 -6.30
CA THR A 335 -17.66 -6.99 -6.25
C THR A 335 -17.03 -5.72 -5.69
N VAL A 336 -16.61 -5.83 -4.43
CA VAL A 336 -15.61 -4.95 -3.76
C VAL A 336 -14.44 -4.60 -4.71
N ASN A 337 -14.13 -5.49 -5.65
CA ASN A 337 -13.05 -5.43 -6.62
C ASN A 337 -13.13 -4.25 -7.62
N ARG A 338 -14.27 -3.99 -8.28
CA ARG A 338 -14.36 -2.88 -9.26
C ARG A 338 -14.27 -1.50 -8.60
N SER A 339 -14.66 -1.39 -7.33
CA SER A 339 -14.50 -0.15 -6.59
C SER A 339 -13.03 0.23 -6.39
N HIS A 340 -12.10 -0.73 -6.34
CA HIS A 340 -10.68 -0.41 -6.11
C HIS A 340 -10.08 0.44 -7.23
N ALA A 341 -10.44 0.19 -8.49
CA ALA A 341 -10.00 1.01 -9.61
C ALA A 341 -10.54 2.45 -9.50
N ARG A 342 -11.83 2.64 -9.20
CA ARG A 342 -12.41 3.98 -8.99
C ARG A 342 -11.85 4.73 -7.79
N ILE A 343 -11.67 4.03 -6.66
CA ILE A 343 -11.04 4.58 -5.45
C ILE A 343 -9.64 5.10 -5.81
N THR A 344 -8.88 4.30 -6.56
CA THR A 344 -7.52 4.64 -6.98
C THR A 344 -7.53 5.76 -8.01
N ALA A 345 -8.46 5.77 -8.97
CA ALA A 345 -8.59 6.84 -9.95
C ALA A 345 -8.88 8.20 -9.31
N ALA A 346 -9.82 8.24 -8.36
CA ALA A 346 -10.10 9.46 -7.59
C ALA A 346 -8.87 9.92 -6.77
N LEU A 347 -8.15 9.00 -6.15
CA LEU A 347 -6.91 9.33 -5.43
C LEU A 347 -5.81 9.83 -6.37
N SER A 348 -5.67 9.23 -7.55
CA SER A 348 -4.71 9.63 -8.57
C SER A 348 -5.01 11.03 -9.11
N LEU A 349 -6.28 11.39 -9.29
CA LEU A 349 -6.69 12.76 -9.60
C LEU A 349 -6.30 13.74 -8.47
N ALA A 350 -6.42 13.32 -7.20
CA ALA A 350 -5.96 14.13 -6.07
C ALA A 350 -4.43 14.32 -6.03
N LYS A 351 -3.65 13.31 -6.45
CA LYS A 351 -2.20 13.41 -6.63
C LYS A 351 -1.85 14.42 -7.72
N ILE A 352 -2.53 14.37 -8.86
CA ILE A 352 -2.33 15.32 -9.98
C ILE A 352 -2.66 16.77 -9.56
N GLY A 353 -3.66 16.97 -8.69
CA GLY A 353 -3.96 18.26 -8.06
C GLY A 353 -4.46 19.31 -9.06
N ALA A 354 -3.94 20.54 -8.98
CA ALA A 354 -4.40 21.69 -9.79
C ALA A 354 -4.46 21.42 -11.31
N LYS A 355 -3.60 20.52 -11.81
CA LYS A 355 -3.56 20.13 -13.23
C LYS A 355 -4.77 19.28 -13.66
N ALA A 356 -5.54 18.70 -12.73
CA ALA A 356 -6.71 17.87 -13.01
C ALA A 356 -8.04 18.66 -13.10
N THR A 357 -7.98 19.94 -13.50
CA THR A 357 -9.16 20.82 -13.52
C THR A 357 -10.30 20.28 -14.37
N GLU A 358 -10.03 19.59 -15.48
CA GLU A 358 -11.05 19.00 -16.34
C GLU A 358 -11.87 17.89 -15.65
N ALA A 359 -11.35 17.29 -14.57
CA ALA A 359 -12.04 16.23 -13.83
C ALA A 359 -13.11 16.74 -12.87
N ILE A 360 -13.23 18.07 -12.64
CA ILE A 360 -14.15 18.66 -11.65
C ILE A 360 -15.59 18.15 -11.78
N PRO A 361 -16.22 18.12 -12.98
CA PRO A 361 -17.60 17.66 -13.11
C PRO A 361 -17.78 16.20 -12.69
N VAL A 362 -16.87 15.32 -13.09
CA VAL A 362 -16.94 13.88 -12.77
C VAL A 362 -16.62 13.63 -11.29
N LEU A 363 -15.67 14.37 -10.72
CA LEU A 363 -15.37 14.31 -9.30
C LEU A 363 -16.55 14.78 -8.44
N LYS A 364 -17.25 15.85 -8.87
CA LYS A 364 -18.51 16.26 -8.24
C LYS A 364 -19.53 15.13 -8.28
N ASP A 365 -19.75 14.52 -9.43
CA ASP A 365 -20.72 13.44 -9.53
C ASP A 365 -20.32 12.22 -8.68
N ALA A 366 -19.03 11.88 -8.64
CA ALA A 366 -18.52 10.80 -7.79
C ALA A 366 -18.72 11.13 -6.30
N LEU A 367 -18.49 12.39 -5.89
CA LEU A 367 -18.69 12.87 -4.52
C LEU A 367 -20.14 12.69 -4.05
N TYR A 368 -21.12 13.01 -4.90
CA TYR A 368 -22.54 12.96 -4.52
C TYR A 368 -23.22 11.61 -4.78
N PHE A 369 -22.77 10.85 -5.79
CA PHE A 369 -23.56 9.73 -6.32
C PHE A 369 -22.84 8.38 -6.36
N ASP A 370 -21.52 8.32 -6.14
CA ASP A 370 -20.86 7.01 -6.00
C ASP A 370 -21.33 6.34 -4.70
N GLN A 371 -21.60 5.03 -4.77
CA GLN A 371 -22.07 4.23 -3.63
C GLN A 371 -20.93 3.86 -2.67
N ASN A 372 -19.68 3.97 -3.13
CA ASN A 372 -18.52 3.62 -2.33
C ASN A 372 -17.94 4.85 -1.62
N ARG A 373 -18.11 4.90 -0.29
CA ARG A 373 -17.62 5.98 0.58
C ARG A 373 -16.15 6.39 0.39
N TYR A 374 -15.28 5.46 -0.03
CA TYR A 374 -13.87 5.77 -0.29
C TYR A 374 -13.68 6.53 -1.60
N VAL A 375 -14.52 6.25 -2.60
CA VAL A 375 -14.58 7.06 -3.82
C VAL A 375 -15.07 8.46 -3.48
N ASN A 376 -16.15 8.62 -2.69
CA ASN A 376 -16.63 9.94 -2.27
C ASN A 376 -15.54 10.72 -1.51
N GLY A 377 -14.86 10.07 -0.56
CA GLY A 377 -13.79 10.68 0.22
C GLY A 377 -12.59 11.11 -0.62
N ASN A 378 -12.14 10.28 -1.56
CA ASN A 378 -11.05 10.63 -2.47
C ASN A 378 -11.48 11.69 -3.50
N ALA A 379 -12.73 11.70 -3.94
CA ALA A 379 -13.25 12.73 -4.81
C ALA A 379 -13.29 14.10 -4.11
N LEU A 380 -13.70 14.13 -2.83
CA LEU A 380 -13.62 15.33 -1.99
C LEU A 380 -12.18 15.84 -1.90
N LEU A 381 -11.23 14.95 -1.60
CA LEU A 381 -9.80 15.27 -1.53
C LEU A 381 -9.27 15.78 -2.88
N ALA A 382 -9.68 15.18 -3.99
CA ALA A 382 -9.27 15.61 -5.32
C ALA A 382 -9.78 17.02 -5.65
N LEU A 383 -11.04 17.33 -5.35
CA LEU A 383 -11.61 18.67 -5.53
C LEU A 383 -10.89 19.72 -4.65
N GLU A 384 -10.59 19.38 -3.40
CA GLU A 384 -9.78 20.22 -2.51
C GLU A 384 -8.40 20.50 -3.11
N ARG A 385 -7.72 19.45 -3.61
CA ARG A 385 -6.38 19.53 -4.20
C ARG A 385 -6.34 20.27 -5.56
N ILE A 386 -7.42 20.19 -6.33
CA ILE A 386 -7.58 20.97 -7.57
C ILE A 386 -7.66 22.47 -7.22
N GLY A 387 -8.38 22.81 -6.14
CA GLY A 387 -8.27 24.12 -5.50
C GLY A 387 -8.83 25.31 -6.28
N THR A 388 -9.51 25.09 -7.41
CA THR A 388 -10.22 26.15 -8.13
C THR A 388 -11.42 26.65 -7.32
N SER A 389 -11.88 27.89 -7.57
CA SER A 389 -13.07 28.43 -6.90
C SER A 389 -14.32 27.56 -7.08
N GLU A 390 -14.46 26.92 -8.25
CA GLU A 390 -15.54 25.97 -8.53
C GLU A 390 -15.41 24.71 -7.67
N ALA A 391 -14.23 24.08 -7.66
CA ALA A 391 -13.98 22.86 -6.89
C ALA A 391 -14.17 23.09 -5.39
N LEU A 392 -13.62 24.19 -4.85
CA LEU A 392 -13.77 24.54 -3.44
C LEU A 392 -15.22 24.88 -3.06
N LYS A 393 -16.01 25.47 -3.97
CA LYS A 393 -17.43 25.69 -3.74
C LYS A 393 -18.18 24.35 -3.60
N ILE A 394 -17.89 23.38 -4.47
CA ILE A 394 -18.47 22.03 -4.39
C ILE A 394 -18.13 21.36 -3.05
N VAL A 395 -16.87 21.43 -2.61
CA VAL A 395 -16.41 20.91 -1.31
C VAL A 395 -17.18 21.56 -0.16
N LEU A 396 -17.26 22.90 -0.14
CA LEU A 396 -17.96 23.64 0.92
C LEU A 396 -19.45 23.32 0.96
N ASP A 397 -20.10 23.22 -0.19
CA ASP A 397 -21.52 22.88 -0.30
C ASP A 397 -21.78 21.45 0.21
N TYR A 398 -20.92 20.49 -0.14
CA TYR A 398 -21.00 19.11 0.37
C TYR A 398 -20.78 19.02 1.88
N LEU A 399 -19.80 19.75 2.43
CA LEU A 399 -19.55 19.75 3.88
C LEU A 399 -20.69 20.40 4.66
N LYS A 400 -21.31 21.46 4.11
CA LYS A 400 -22.49 22.10 4.71
C LYS A 400 -23.68 21.15 4.76
N THR A 401 -23.94 20.37 3.71
CA THR A 401 -25.03 19.38 3.71
C THR A 401 -24.72 18.21 4.63
N SER A 402 -23.47 17.76 4.70
CA SER A 402 -23.03 16.67 5.59
C SER A 402 -23.16 17.01 7.09
N ARG A 403 -23.30 18.29 7.44
CA ARG A 403 -23.56 18.74 8.81
C ARG A 403 -24.99 18.48 9.27
N TRP A 404 -25.92 18.22 8.34
CA TRP A 404 -27.31 17.94 8.67
C TRP A 404 -27.48 16.46 9.06
N CYS A 405 -27.87 16.24 10.31
CA CYS A 405 -28.21 14.91 10.78
C CYS A 405 -29.49 14.44 10.05
N ALA A 406 -29.35 13.54 9.08
CA ALA A 406 -30.46 12.94 8.32
C ALA A 406 -31.49 12.19 9.22
N LYS A 407 -31.18 12.03 10.51
CA LYS A 407 -32.07 11.44 11.52
C LYS A 407 -32.90 12.47 12.29
N THR A 408 -32.69 13.77 12.09
CA THR A 408 -33.51 14.80 12.72
C THR A 408 -34.90 14.80 12.09
N ASN A 409 -35.83 14.10 12.72
CA ASN A 409 -37.24 14.09 12.36
C ASN A 409 -38.09 14.28 13.62
N ALA A 410 -39.41 14.43 13.47
CA ALA A 410 -40.31 14.65 14.62
C ALA A 410 -40.22 13.57 15.71
N SER A 411 -39.69 12.38 15.37
CA SER A 411 -39.51 11.22 16.27
C SER A 411 -38.10 11.12 16.87
N SER A 412 -37.12 11.89 16.37
CA SER A 412 -35.74 11.95 16.88
C SER A 412 -35.22 13.36 16.64
N LEU A 413 -35.35 14.23 17.64
CA LEU A 413 -34.97 15.64 17.57
C LEU A 413 -33.44 15.86 17.64
N PHE A 414 -32.67 14.79 17.79
CA PHE A 414 -31.21 14.77 17.88
C PHE A 414 -30.64 13.61 17.06
#